data_AF-A0A8T7MM88-F1
#
_entry.id   AF-A0A8T7MM88-F1
#
_cell.length_a   1.000
_cell.length_b   1.000
_cell.length_c   1.000
_cell.angle_alpha   90.00
_cell.angle_beta   90.00
_cell.angle_gamma   90.00
#
_symmetry.space_group_name_H-M   'P 1'
#
loop_
_entity.id
_entity.type
_entity.pdbx_description
1 polymer ?
#
loop_
_entity_poly.entity_id
_entity_poly.type
_entity_poly.pdbx_seq_one_letter_code
_entity_poly.pdbx_strand_id
1 'polypeptide(L)'
;MALIAAFAGLAWAGIVGLIFLLNVGDYAEFWFPARVITYALLLIAPTLTFMPMGRALGIPLYGYWSVVSWAAFGFVFAFLTPDPTRSRDENWGLLILLLICLFAVVVSLFLPIFYAVGTTIFANASRPARYDLRRAMREAVMLGFYFLLVAFMQLLGNLAWLQALLLLLIVVTIELLILSRGRTR
;
A
#
# COMPACT_ATOMS: atom_id res chain seq x y z
N MET A 1 2.25 -0.88 24.10
CA MET A 1 1.90 -0.29 22.79
C MET A 1 2.82 0.86 22.40
N ALA A 2 3.01 1.89 23.23
CA ALA A 2 3.88 3.04 22.92
C ALA A 2 5.31 2.65 22.52
N LEU A 3 5.93 1.71 23.24
CA LEU A 3 7.29 1.23 22.95
C LEU A 3 7.40 0.51 21.59
N ILE A 4 6.41 -0.31 21.23
CA ILE A 4 6.35 -0.97 19.90
C ILE A 4 6.18 0.08 18.80
N ALA A 5 5.32 1.09 19.02
CA ALA A 5 5.13 2.18 18.07
C ALA A 5 6.40 3.01 17.89
N ALA A 6 7.16 3.28 18.97
CA ALA A 6 8.44 3.96 18.90
C ALA A 6 9.48 3.15 18.10
N PHE A 7 9.60 1.85 18.35
CA PHE A 7 10.49 0.99 17.57
C PHE A 7 10.07 0.87 16.10
N ALA A 8 8.77 0.79 15.82
CA ALA A 8 8.26 0.81 14.45
C ALA A 8 8.62 2.14 13.75
N GLY A 9 8.42 3.28 14.43
CA GLY A 9 8.78 4.59 13.93
C GLY A 9 10.28 4.73 13.64
N LEU A 10 11.13 4.25 14.55
CA LEU A 10 12.58 4.21 14.34
C LEU A 10 12.97 3.30 13.18
N ALA A 11 12.32 2.14 13.03
CA ALA A 11 12.59 1.21 11.93
C ALA A 11 12.21 1.82 10.57
N TRP A 12 11.04 2.48 10.48
CA TRP A 12 10.63 3.22 9.27
C TRP A 12 11.55 4.39 8.96
N ALA A 13 11.95 5.17 9.97
CA ALA A 13 12.91 6.26 9.81
C ALA A 13 14.27 5.74 9.32
N GLY A 14 14.72 4.59 9.84
CA GLY A 14 15.93 3.90 9.39
C GLY A 14 15.85 3.50 7.92
N ILE A 15 14.73 2.91 7.47
CA ILE A 15 14.50 2.57 6.06
C ILE A 15 14.58 3.83 5.18
N VAL A 16 13.87 4.90 5.57
CA VAL A 16 13.85 6.16 4.82
C VAL A 16 15.25 6.75 4.73
N GLY A 17 16.01 6.77 5.83
CA GLY A 17 17.39 7.24 5.84
C GLY A 17 18.31 6.40 4.95
N LEU A 18 18.21 5.08 5.01
CA LEU A 18 19.05 4.18 4.20
C LEU A 18 18.74 4.30 2.71
N ILE A 19 17.47 4.40 2.33
CA ILE A 19 17.06 4.48 0.92
C ILE A 19 17.34 5.88 0.35
N PHE A 20 16.96 6.96 1.04
CA PHE A 20 16.99 8.30 0.45
C PHE A 20 18.25 9.10 0.79
N LEU A 21 18.87 8.89 1.96
CA LEU A 21 20.07 9.64 2.36
C LEU A 21 21.36 8.89 1.99
N LEU A 22 21.37 7.57 2.16
CA LEU A 22 22.55 6.74 1.88
C LEU A 22 22.50 6.04 0.52
N ASN A 23 21.39 6.18 -0.22
CA ASN A 23 21.11 5.50 -1.47
C ASN A 23 21.62 4.05 -1.51
N VAL A 24 21.13 3.25 -0.57
CA VAL A 24 21.64 1.89 -0.35
C VAL A 24 21.52 0.96 -1.57
N GLY A 25 20.74 1.35 -2.58
CA GLY A 25 20.63 0.68 -3.87
C GLY A 25 21.90 0.72 -4.72
N ASP A 26 22.72 1.77 -4.57
CA ASP A 26 23.91 1.99 -5.40
C ASP A 26 25.11 1.12 -5.00
N TYR A 27 25.08 0.50 -3.81
CA TYR A 27 26.16 -0.37 -3.38
C TYR A 27 26.17 -1.68 -4.19
N ALA A 28 27.22 -1.88 -4.99
CA ALA A 28 27.35 -3.03 -5.89
C ALA A 28 27.35 -4.39 -5.17
N GLU A 29 27.97 -4.47 -3.99
CA GLU A 29 28.08 -5.71 -3.23
C GLU A 29 26.76 -6.09 -2.56
N PHE A 30 26.29 -7.32 -2.77
CA PHE A 30 25.03 -7.80 -2.20
C PHE A 30 25.05 -7.86 -0.66
N TRP A 31 26.19 -8.27 -0.08
CA TRP A 31 26.37 -8.43 1.36
C TRP A 31 26.86 -7.18 2.07
N PHE A 32 26.81 -6.02 1.41
CA PHE A 32 27.20 -4.76 2.02
C PHE A 32 26.37 -4.52 3.30
N PRO A 33 26.99 -4.19 4.46
CA PRO A 33 26.29 -4.14 5.74
C PRO A 33 25.02 -3.27 5.73
N ALA A 34 25.06 -2.12 5.07
CA ALA A 34 23.89 -1.24 4.96
C ALA A 34 22.73 -1.91 4.18
N ARG A 35 23.00 -2.71 3.14
CA ARG A 35 21.97 -3.46 2.40
C ARG A 35 21.34 -4.53 3.26
N VAL A 36 22.16 -5.28 4.01
CA VAL A 36 21.69 -6.32 4.93
C VAL A 36 20.78 -5.72 6.00
N ILE A 37 21.17 -4.58 6.57
CA ILE A 37 20.33 -3.83 7.52
C ILE A 37 19.02 -3.40 6.85
N THR A 38 19.05 -2.89 5.62
CA THR A 38 17.84 -2.51 4.88
C THR A 38 16.92 -3.71 4.66
N TYR A 39 17.44 -4.88 4.26
CA TYR A 39 16.63 -6.10 4.10
C TYR A 39 15.93 -6.50 5.39
N ALA A 40 16.65 -6.47 6.51
CA ALA A 40 16.09 -6.77 7.82
C ALA A 40 15.00 -5.75 8.20
N LEU A 41 15.28 -4.45 8.03
CA LEU A 41 14.34 -3.39 8.36
C LEU A 41 13.07 -3.44 7.49
N LEU A 42 13.19 -3.74 6.20
CA LEU A 42 12.06 -3.92 5.29
C LEU A 42 11.08 -5.01 5.74
N LEU A 43 11.53 -5.97 6.54
CA LEU A 43 10.66 -6.96 7.18
C LEU A 43 10.20 -6.51 8.57
N ILE A 44 11.12 -5.99 9.38
CA ILE A 44 10.86 -5.63 10.79
C ILE A 44 9.87 -4.47 10.88
N ALA A 45 10.06 -3.39 10.13
CA ALA A 45 9.22 -2.20 10.21
C ALA A 45 7.73 -2.52 9.92
N PRO A 46 7.37 -3.15 8.79
CA PRO A 46 5.98 -3.49 8.56
C PRO A 46 5.48 -4.60 9.50
N THR A 47 6.33 -5.50 9.98
CA THR A 47 5.94 -6.49 11.01
C THR A 47 5.50 -5.81 12.30
N LEU A 48 6.27 -4.84 12.78
CA LEU A 48 5.97 -4.08 14.00
C LEU A 48 4.73 -3.19 13.83
N THR A 49 4.40 -2.76 12.61
CA THR A 49 3.22 -1.94 12.33
C THR A 49 1.96 -2.77 12.09
N PHE A 50 1.98 -3.71 11.14
CA PHE A 50 0.78 -4.32 10.60
C PHE A 50 0.34 -5.61 11.30
N MET A 51 1.25 -6.38 11.90
CA MET A 51 0.85 -7.53 12.72
C MET A 51 0.00 -7.12 13.94
N PRO A 52 0.42 -6.17 14.79
CA PRO A 52 -0.40 -5.75 15.92
C PRO A 52 -1.70 -5.07 15.46
N MET A 53 -1.66 -4.32 14.36
CA MET A 53 -2.85 -3.72 13.76
C MET A 53 -3.87 -4.77 13.30
N GLY A 54 -3.42 -5.82 12.59
CA GLY A 54 -4.28 -6.93 12.17
C GLY A 54 -4.88 -7.70 13.34
N ARG A 55 -4.09 -7.91 14.40
CA ARG A 55 -4.59 -8.51 15.65
C ARG A 55 -5.64 -7.63 16.33
N ALA A 56 -5.41 -6.32 16.40
CA ALA A 56 -6.33 -5.37 17.02
C ALA A 56 -7.66 -5.27 16.26
N LEU A 57 -7.62 -5.35 14.92
CA LEU A 57 -8.80 -5.27 14.07
C LEU A 57 -9.48 -6.63 13.81
N GLY A 58 -8.90 -7.73 14.27
CA GLY A 58 -9.44 -9.08 14.07
C GLY A 58 -9.48 -9.52 12.60
N ILE A 59 -8.67 -8.91 11.72
CA ILE A 59 -8.65 -9.24 10.29
C ILE A 59 -7.65 -10.39 10.06
N PRO A 60 -8.11 -11.60 9.66
CA PRO A 60 -7.23 -12.73 9.45
C PRO A 60 -6.27 -12.47 8.29
N LEU A 61 -5.01 -12.91 8.43
CA LEU A 61 -3.95 -12.82 7.41
C LEU A 61 -3.52 -11.42 6.96
N TYR A 62 -4.23 -10.35 7.35
CA TYR A 62 -3.91 -8.97 6.99
C TYR A 62 -2.45 -8.61 7.33
N GLY A 63 -2.02 -8.90 8.55
CA GLY A 63 -0.66 -8.59 9.00
C GLY A 63 0.40 -9.16 8.06
N TYR A 64 0.31 -10.44 7.71
CA TYR A 64 1.26 -11.10 6.81
C TYR A 64 1.23 -10.51 5.41
N TRP A 65 0.04 -10.27 4.87
CA TRP A 65 -0.11 -9.72 3.53
C TRP A 65 0.46 -8.30 3.42
N SER A 66 0.23 -7.46 4.44
CA SER A 66 0.82 -6.12 4.53
C SER A 66 2.34 -6.19 4.67
N VAL A 67 2.89 -7.09 5.49
CA VAL A 67 4.36 -7.26 5.59
C VAL A 67 4.97 -7.57 4.24
N VAL A 68 4.42 -8.56 3.53
CA VAL A 68 4.94 -8.97 2.21
C VAL A 68 4.81 -7.82 1.20
N SER A 69 3.68 -7.11 1.20
CA SER A 69 3.42 -6.03 0.25
C SER A 69 4.40 -4.86 0.44
N TRP A 70 4.61 -4.43 1.68
CA TRP A 70 5.55 -3.35 2.00
C TRP A 70 7.01 -3.74 1.84
N ALA A 71 7.38 -4.97 2.22
CA ALA A 71 8.74 -5.47 2.02
C ALA A 71 9.07 -5.59 0.53
N ALA A 72 8.15 -6.14 -0.27
CA ALA A 72 8.32 -6.25 -1.72
C ALA A 72 8.39 -4.87 -2.38
N PHE A 73 7.49 -3.96 -2.02
CA PHE A 73 7.51 -2.59 -2.54
C PHE A 73 8.82 -1.88 -2.20
N GLY A 74 9.23 -1.88 -0.93
CA GLY A 74 10.47 -1.23 -0.51
C GLY A 74 11.71 -1.87 -1.13
N PHE A 75 11.73 -3.19 -1.32
CA PHE A 75 12.82 -3.87 -2.00
C PHE A 75 12.91 -3.49 -3.48
N VAL A 76 11.79 -3.53 -4.21
CA VAL A 76 11.74 -3.12 -5.62
C VAL A 76 12.13 -1.65 -5.76
N PHE A 77 11.60 -0.79 -4.90
CA PHE A 77 11.88 0.64 -4.92
C PHE A 77 13.35 0.96 -4.62
N ALA A 78 13.96 0.30 -3.64
CA ALA A 78 15.32 0.59 -3.20
C ALA A 78 16.42 -0.04 -4.08
N PHE A 79 16.16 -1.22 -4.65
CA PHE A 79 17.21 -2.02 -5.30
C PHE A 79 16.96 -2.31 -6.78
N LEU A 80 15.72 -2.16 -7.25
CA LEU A 80 15.34 -2.40 -8.64
C LEU A 80 14.91 -1.09 -9.32
N THR A 81 15.78 -0.09 -9.26
CA THR A 81 15.58 1.18 -9.96
C THR A 81 15.69 0.97 -11.48
N PRO A 82 14.77 1.55 -12.28
CA PRO A 82 14.89 1.54 -13.74
C PRO A 82 16.20 2.18 -14.17
N ASP A 83 16.93 1.51 -15.07
CA ASP A 83 18.19 2.02 -15.59
C ASP A 83 17.88 3.09 -16.64
N PRO A 84 18.28 4.36 -16.45
CA PRO A 84 18.00 5.44 -17.39
C PRO A 84 18.72 5.25 -18.74
N THR A 85 19.72 4.38 -18.81
CA THR A 85 20.45 4.08 -20.05
C THR A 85 19.77 3.00 -20.90
N ARG A 86 18.83 2.24 -20.31
CA ARG A 86 18.08 1.19 -21.02
C ARG A 86 16.86 1.74 -21.74
N SER A 87 16.46 1.02 -22.80
CA SER A 87 15.23 1.36 -23.52
C SER A 87 14.01 1.30 -22.59
N ARG A 88 12.98 2.08 -22.92
CA ARG A 88 11.72 2.05 -22.15
C ARG A 88 11.12 0.65 -22.09
N ASP A 89 11.33 -0.15 -23.14
CA ASP A 89 10.80 -1.50 -23.25
C ASP A 89 11.47 -2.49 -22.29
N GLU A 90 12.76 -2.33 -22.05
CA GLU A 90 13.50 -3.13 -21.07
C GLU A 90 13.11 -2.79 -19.62
N ASN A 91 12.71 -1.55 -19.37
CA ASN A 91 12.29 -1.10 -18.04
C ASN A 91 10.82 -1.41 -17.72
N TRP A 92 9.97 -1.73 -18.72
CA TRP A 92 8.54 -1.97 -18.51
C TRP A 92 8.25 -3.07 -17.48
N GLY A 93 9.01 -4.17 -17.48
CA GLY A 93 8.82 -5.26 -16.52
C GLY A 93 8.98 -4.80 -15.08
N LEU A 94 10.01 -3.99 -14.80
CA LEU A 94 10.28 -3.44 -13.47
C LEU A 94 9.22 -2.40 -13.07
N LEU A 95 8.79 -1.56 -14.01
CA LEU A 95 7.75 -0.58 -13.77
C LEU A 95 6.40 -1.25 -13.46
N ILE A 96 6.04 -2.30 -14.19
CA ILE A 96 4.82 -3.09 -13.92
C ILE A 96 4.91 -3.76 -12.54
N LEU A 97 6.07 -4.34 -12.21
CA LEU A 97 6.29 -4.93 -10.88
C LEU A 97 6.13 -3.88 -9.77
N LEU A 98 6.72 -2.69 -9.94
CA LEU A 98 6.59 -1.58 -9.01
C LEU A 98 5.12 -1.16 -8.84
N LEU A 99 4.35 -1.08 -9.94
CA LEU A 99 2.93 -0.76 -9.92
C LEU A 99 2.10 -1.82 -9.18
N ILE A 100 2.40 -3.11 -9.36
CA ILE A 100 1.74 -4.22 -8.64
C ILE A 100 2.03 -4.12 -7.15
N CYS A 101 3.29 -3.88 -6.77
CA CYS A 101 3.68 -3.69 -5.38
C CYS A 101 3.01 -2.45 -4.77
N LEU A 102 2.94 -1.34 -5.50
CA LEU A 102 2.25 -0.12 -5.09
C LEU A 102 0.77 -0.37 -4.84
N PHE A 103 0.09 -1.07 -5.74
CA PHE A 103 -1.31 -1.44 -5.57
C PHE A 103 -1.52 -2.23 -4.27
N ALA A 104 -0.68 -3.24 -4.02
CA ALA A 104 -0.77 -4.06 -2.81
C ALA A 104 -0.54 -3.23 -1.53
N VAL A 105 0.44 -2.32 -1.55
CA VAL A 105 0.69 -1.36 -0.46
C VAL A 105 -0.52 -0.46 -0.20
N VAL A 106 -1.09 0.14 -1.25
CA VAL A 106 -2.24 1.04 -1.13
C VAL A 106 -3.44 0.31 -0.53
N VAL A 107 -3.78 -0.87 -1.06
CA VAL A 107 -4.88 -1.69 -0.51
C VAL A 107 -4.60 -2.06 0.95
N SER A 108 -3.36 -2.42 1.30
CA SER A 108 -2.98 -2.76 2.68
C SER A 108 -3.10 -1.57 3.64
N LEU A 109 -2.87 -0.35 3.15
CA LEU A 109 -2.95 0.88 3.93
C LEU A 109 -4.42 1.28 4.17
N PHE A 110 -5.27 1.18 3.14
CA PHE A 110 -6.65 1.66 3.21
C PHE A 110 -7.64 0.65 3.80
N LEU A 111 -7.37 -0.66 3.70
CA LEU A 111 -8.23 -1.70 4.28
C LEU A 111 -8.57 -1.47 5.76
N PRO A 112 -7.59 -1.27 6.68
CA PRO A 112 -7.92 -1.06 8.09
C PRO A 112 -8.66 0.26 8.33
N ILE A 113 -8.41 1.28 7.51
CA ILE A 113 -9.08 2.59 7.62
C ILE A 113 -10.56 2.43 7.29
N PHE A 114 -10.89 1.81 6.16
CA PHE A 114 -12.28 1.57 5.78
C PHE A 114 -12.99 0.61 6.73
N TYR A 115 -12.29 -0.39 7.23
CA TYR A 115 -12.84 -1.29 8.25
C TYR A 115 -13.15 -0.56 9.56
N ALA A 116 -12.25 0.28 10.05
CA ALA A 116 -12.45 1.07 11.26
C ALA A 116 -13.55 2.13 11.09
N VAL A 117 -13.56 2.87 9.97
CA VAL A 117 -14.59 3.89 9.69
C VAL A 117 -15.97 3.25 9.50
N GLY A 118 -16.03 2.11 8.81
CA GLY A 118 -17.27 1.37 8.62
C GLY A 118 -17.84 0.84 9.94
N THR A 119 -16.98 0.36 10.84
CA THR A 119 -17.44 -0.11 12.15
C THR A 119 -17.91 1.05 13.05
N THR A 120 -17.30 2.23 13.00
CA THR A 120 -17.72 3.38 13.83
C THR A 120 -18.99 4.05 13.33
N ILE A 121 -19.16 4.25 12.02
CA ILE A 121 -20.34 4.92 11.45
C ILE A 121 -21.59 4.04 11.57
N PHE A 122 -21.46 2.72 11.39
CA PHE A 122 -22.59 1.80 11.42
C PHE A 122 -22.79 1.11 12.78
N ALA A 123 -22.01 1.44 13.81
CA ALA A 123 -22.20 0.94 15.18
C ALA A 123 -23.58 1.26 15.77
N ASN A 124 -24.19 2.38 15.34
CA ASN A 124 -25.49 2.85 15.82
C ASN A 124 -26.69 2.31 15.02
N ALA A 125 -26.45 1.63 13.89
CA ALA A 125 -27.51 0.98 13.12
C ALA A 125 -27.74 -0.42 13.69
N SER A 126 -28.95 -0.67 14.19
CA SER A 126 -29.43 -1.80 15.01
C SER A 126 -29.34 -3.21 14.39
N ARG A 127 -28.22 -3.55 13.74
CA ARG A 127 -27.90 -4.90 13.25
C ARG A 127 -26.52 -5.29 13.75
N PRO A 128 -26.42 -6.06 14.85
CA PRO A 128 -25.16 -6.55 15.40
C PRO A 128 -24.66 -7.75 14.58
N ALA A 129 -24.39 -7.55 13.30
CA ALA A 129 -23.97 -8.62 12.41
C ALA A 129 -22.99 -8.11 11.36
N ARG A 130 -21.69 -8.28 11.65
CA ARG A 130 -20.62 -8.33 10.64
C ARG A 130 -20.65 -7.18 9.64
N TYR A 131 -20.20 -5.99 10.04
CA TYR A 131 -19.79 -5.03 9.02
C TYR A 131 -18.73 -5.70 8.14
N ASP A 132 -19.06 -5.77 6.85
CA ASP A 132 -18.61 -6.80 5.94
C ASP A 132 -17.15 -6.51 5.56
N LEU A 133 -16.20 -7.32 6.04
CA LEU A 133 -14.79 -7.23 5.62
C LEU A 133 -14.68 -7.16 4.08
N ARG A 134 -15.64 -7.80 3.38
CA ARG A 134 -15.80 -7.74 1.92
C ARG A 134 -16.03 -6.33 1.39
N ARG A 135 -16.82 -5.50 2.09
CA ARG A 135 -17.07 -4.11 1.72
C ARG A 135 -15.81 -3.26 1.92
N ALA A 136 -15.17 -3.35 3.07
CA ALA A 136 -13.91 -2.64 3.32
C ALA A 136 -12.82 -3.04 2.32
N MET A 137 -12.75 -4.33 1.97
CA MET A 137 -11.84 -4.84 0.93
C MET A 137 -12.18 -4.27 -0.45
N ARG A 138 -13.46 -4.19 -0.82
CA ARG A 138 -13.88 -3.57 -2.08
C ARG A 138 -13.46 -2.10 -2.14
N GLU A 139 -13.76 -1.32 -1.11
CA GLU A 139 -13.43 0.11 -1.03
C GLU A 139 -11.90 0.31 -1.11
N ALA A 140 -11.12 -0.51 -0.39
CA ALA A 140 -9.66 -0.50 -0.45
C ALA A 140 -9.12 -0.84 -1.84
N VAL A 141 -9.68 -1.86 -2.51
CA VAL A 141 -9.31 -2.26 -3.88
C VAL A 141 -9.65 -1.18 -4.89
N MET A 142 -10.81 -0.51 -4.76
CA MET A 142 -11.18 0.61 -5.64
C MET A 142 -10.20 1.77 -5.51
N LEU A 143 -9.82 2.15 -4.28
CA LEU A 143 -8.75 3.14 -4.09
C LEU A 143 -7.40 2.62 -4.61
N GLY A 144 -7.09 1.34 -4.43
CA GLY A 144 -5.92 0.70 -5.04
C GLY A 144 -5.87 0.92 -6.54
N PHE A 145 -6.96 0.66 -7.25
CA PHE A 145 -7.06 0.88 -8.69
C PHE A 145 -6.94 2.35 -9.07
N TYR A 146 -7.53 3.26 -8.29
CA TYR A 146 -7.36 4.69 -8.50
C TYR A 146 -5.88 5.09 -8.52
N PHE A 147 -5.14 4.76 -7.46
CA PHE A 147 -3.71 5.09 -7.37
C PHE A 147 -2.88 4.38 -8.44
N LEU A 148 -3.19 3.11 -8.74
CA LEU A 148 -2.55 2.35 -9.81
C LEU A 148 -2.72 3.04 -11.18
N LEU A 149 -3.94 3.46 -11.52
CA LEU A 149 -4.23 4.13 -12.79
C LEU A 149 -3.57 5.50 -12.86
N VAL A 150 -3.60 6.28 -11.79
CA VAL A 150 -2.91 7.58 -11.72
C VAL A 150 -1.41 7.40 -11.91
N ALA A 151 -0.80 6.45 -11.20
CA ALA A 151 0.63 6.15 -11.34
C ALA A 151 0.98 5.65 -12.76
N PHE A 152 0.13 4.80 -13.35
CA PHE A 152 0.29 4.33 -14.72
C PHE A 152 0.20 5.47 -15.75
N MET A 153 -0.77 6.38 -15.61
CA MET A 153 -0.89 7.55 -16.49
C MET A 153 0.28 8.52 -16.33
N GLN A 154 0.80 8.67 -15.11
CA GLN A 154 2.02 9.45 -14.85
C GLN A 154 3.23 8.84 -15.57
N LEU A 155 3.38 7.51 -15.52
CA LEU A 155 4.44 6.79 -16.24
C LEU A 155 4.31 6.89 -17.76
N LEU A 156 3.09 7.05 -18.27
CA LEU A 156 2.85 7.35 -19.68
C LEU A 156 3.15 8.80 -20.07
N GLY A 157 3.36 9.70 -19.10
CA GLY A 157 3.54 11.13 -19.32
C GLY A 157 2.25 11.85 -19.72
N ASN A 158 1.09 11.21 -19.53
CA ASN A 158 -0.20 11.73 -19.96
C ASN A 158 -1.04 12.28 -18.80
N LEU A 159 -0.53 12.28 -17.57
CA LEU A 159 -1.32 12.67 -16.40
C LEU A 159 -1.59 14.19 -16.39
N ALA A 160 -2.83 14.56 -16.66
CA ALA A 160 -3.35 15.89 -16.33
C ALA A 160 -4.10 15.85 -14.99
N TRP A 161 -4.05 16.95 -14.23
CA TRP A 161 -4.79 17.08 -12.96
C TRP A 161 -6.29 16.80 -13.12
N LEU A 162 -6.86 17.21 -14.27
CA LEU A 162 -8.26 16.99 -14.60
C LEU A 162 -8.57 15.50 -14.79
N GLN A 163 -7.66 14.73 -15.38
CA GLN A 163 -7.85 13.28 -15.56
C GLN A 163 -7.81 12.55 -14.22
N ALA A 164 -6.91 12.94 -13.31
CA ALA A 164 -6.88 12.40 -11.95
C ALA A 164 -8.19 12.70 -11.19
N LEU A 165 -8.75 13.90 -11.37
CA LEU A 165 -10.04 14.28 -10.79
C LEU A 165 -11.20 13.47 -11.39
N LEU A 166 -11.20 13.28 -12.72
CA LEU A 166 -12.23 12.48 -13.40
C LEU A 166 -12.20 11.03 -12.96
N LEU A 167 -11.01 10.42 -12.83
CA LEU A 167 -10.86 9.06 -12.30
C LEU A 167 -11.41 8.96 -10.88
N LEU A 168 -11.13 9.96 -10.03
CA LEU A 168 -11.66 9.99 -8.67
C LEU A 168 -13.19 10.06 -8.68
N LEU A 169 -13.77 10.93 -9.52
CA LEU A 169 -15.22 11.08 -9.65
C LEU A 169 -15.88 9.78 -10.15
N ILE A 170 -15.24 9.07 -11.08
CA ILE A 170 -15.70 7.75 -11.57
C ILE A 170 -15.73 6.75 -10.42
N VAL A 171 -14.65 6.66 -9.63
CA VAL A 171 -14.58 5.73 -8.48
C VAL A 171 -15.66 6.04 -7.46
N VAL A 172 -15.86 7.32 -7.12
CA VAL A 172 -16.94 7.76 -6.21
C VAL A 172 -18.31 7.40 -6.77
N THR A 173 -18.54 7.63 -8.06
CA THR A 173 -19.82 7.32 -8.72
C THR A 173 -20.11 5.82 -8.71
N ILE A 174 -19.10 4.99 -9.00
CA ILE A 174 -19.23 3.53 -8.95
C ILE A 174 -19.63 3.09 -7.54
N GLU A 175 -18.97 3.61 -6.50
CA GLU A 175 -19.31 3.25 -5.12
C GLU A 175 -20.73 3.71 -4.74
N LEU A 176 -21.13 4.92 -5.14
CA LEU A 176 -22.51 5.42 -4.93
C LEU A 176 -23.56 4.56 -5.65
N LEU A 177 -23.27 4.09 -6.88
CA LEU A 177 -24.16 3.21 -7.64
C LEU A 177 -24.30 1.83 -6.99
N ILE A 178 -23.22 1.30 -6.42
CA ILE A 178 -23.27 0.02 -5.70
C ILE A 178 -24.09 0.17 -4.41
N LEU A 179 -23.90 1.28 -3.69
CA LEU A 179 -24.65 1.56 -2.46
C LEU A 179 -26.15 1.77 -2.73
N SER A 180 -26.51 2.41 -3.84
CA SER A 180 -27.92 2.62 -4.22
C SER A 180 -28.63 1.31 -4.57
N ARG A 181 -27.94 0.38 -5.25
CA ARG A 181 -28.48 -0.96 -5.58
C ARG A 181 -28.54 -1.90 -4.39
N GLY A 182 -27.71 -1.70 -3.37
CA GLY A 182 -27.69 -2.52 -2.15
C GLY A 182 -28.90 -2.29 -1.22
N ARG A 183 -29.71 -1.25 -1.44
CA ARG A 183 -30.82 -0.85 -0.55
C ARG A 183 -32.18 -1.44 -0.95
N THR A 184 -32.28 -2.15 -2.07
CA THR A 184 -33.54 -2.69 -2.63
C THR A 184 -33.73 -4.21 -2.41
N ARG A 185 -33.02 -4.81 -1.44
CA ARG A 185 -33.28 -6.18 -0.98
C ARG A 185 -33.50 -6.23 0.53
#